data_AF-A0A8J6MQY9-F1
#
_entry.id   AF-A0A8J6MQY9-F1
#
_cell.length_a   1.000
_cell.length_b   1.000
_cell.length_c   1.000
_cell.angle_alpha   90.00
_cell.angle_beta   90.00
_cell.angle_gamma   90.00
#
_symmetry.space_group_name_H-M   'P 1'
#
loop_
_entity.id
_entity.type
_entity.pdbx_description
1 polymer ?
#
loop_
_entity_poly.entity_id
_entity_poly.type
_entity_poly.pdbx_seq_one_letter_code
_entity_poly.pdbx_strand_id
1 'polypeptide(L)'
;MTLHKLTSIPLIIMTLTTFSQAVQAACTTLIKGPVAILVKECKAIVPETTFASRDSKYNFIRDLPPANRKQFMETYRGVLVTGPVTQSQAIRQGMSVEKGALLGESISALIPAVAGNCETTSGHTIEVDLTQACCDGGGEAPCLLDTGYVLRNVKLSDPKATGKDAAGKRSPEIQALYAKAKQAISVHDLRGAAVSFEQIRSKGELDVASKFKLGIIYRELDKCALALPVLEELQHKFETKDYWTDTEGPVRKGTFLYARCLSVTGKTNEAVLVLQGFLVEKSRYRKEILESLSHKDFGYMHTSKSFINYKKNAEKLLKTTDDEN
;
A
#
# COMPACT_ATOMS: atom_id res chain seq x y z
N MET A 1 -25.11 51.16 -65.35
CA MET A 1 -24.95 49.90 -66.11
C MET A 1 -24.27 48.88 -65.23
N THR A 2 -24.94 47.75 -65.10
CA THR A 2 -24.65 46.57 -64.31
C THR A 2 -23.39 45.84 -64.80
N LEU A 3 -22.52 45.42 -63.88
CA LEU A 3 -21.71 44.21 -64.08
C LEU A 3 -21.41 43.56 -62.73
N HIS A 4 -22.05 42.41 -62.51
CA HIS A 4 -21.82 41.53 -61.38
C HIS A 4 -20.41 40.91 -61.45
N LYS A 5 -19.65 40.96 -60.35
CA LYS A 5 -18.56 40.02 -60.08
C LYS A 5 -18.97 39.10 -58.94
N LEU A 6 -19.34 37.88 -59.31
CA LEU A 6 -19.41 36.73 -58.42
C LEU A 6 -17.99 36.45 -57.91
N THR A 7 -17.78 36.60 -56.61
CA THR A 7 -16.60 36.10 -55.92
C THR A 7 -16.98 34.80 -55.23
N SER A 8 -16.45 33.70 -55.75
CA SER A 8 -16.54 32.38 -55.14
C SER A 8 -15.78 32.39 -53.80
N ILE A 9 -16.51 32.15 -52.71
CA ILE A 9 -15.93 31.86 -51.41
C ILE A 9 -15.48 30.38 -51.43
N PRO A 10 -14.19 30.07 -51.22
CA PRO A 10 -13.79 28.69 -50.99
C PRO A 10 -14.31 28.25 -49.62
N LEU A 11 -15.26 27.32 -49.63
CA LEU A 11 -15.67 26.56 -48.46
C LEU A 11 -14.49 25.65 -48.06
N ILE A 12 -13.66 26.12 -47.13
CA ILE A 12 -12.65 25.28 -46.48
C ILE A 12 -13.43 24.31 -45.57
N ILE A 13 -13.68 23.11 -46.09
CA ILE A 13 -14.10 21.97 -45.29
C ILE A 13 -12.93 21.64 -44.37
N MET A 14 -13.00 22.17 -43.16
CA MET A 14 -12.14 21.79 -42.05
C MET A 14 -12.49 20.35 -41.69
N THR A 15 -11.88 19.41 -42.38
CA THR A 15 -11.91 18.00 -42.02
C THR A 15 -11.27 17.90 -40.64
N LEU A 16 -12.10 17.76 -39.61
CA LEU A 16 -11.66 17.23 -38.33
C LEU A 16 -11.13 15.82 -38.59
N THR A 17 -9.85 15.73 -38.94
CA THR A 17 -9.10 14.51 -38.68
C THR A 17 -9.05 14.38 -37.16
N THR A 18 -10.01 13.64 -36.61
CA THR A 18 -9.83 12.96 -35.34
C THR A 18 -8.65 12.03 -35.54
N PHE A 19 -7.44 12.55 -35.33
CA PHE A 19 -6.29 11.73 -35.03
C PHE A 19 -6.68 10.97 -33.76
N SER A 20 -7.14 9.74 -33.94
CA SER A 20 -7.09 8.72 -32.90
C SER A 20 -5.66 8.74 -32.40
N GLN A 21 -5.45 9.34 -31.23
CA GLN A 21 -4.23 9.16 -30.47
C GLN A 21 -4.16 7.66 -30.20
N ALA A 22 -3.44 6.93 -31.06
CA ALA A 22 -2.90 5.65 -30.69
C ALA A 22 -2.19 5.90 -29.36
N VAL A 23 -2.71 5.25 -28.33
CA VAL A 23 -2.21 5.34 -26.95
C VAL A 23 -0.77 4.86 -26.99
N GLN A 24 0.15 5.79 -27.27
CA GLN A 24 1.56 5.63 -27.03
C GLN A 24 1.63 5.42 -25.52
N ALA A 25 1.87 4.19 -25.10
CA ALA A 25 2.19 3.85 -23.74
C ALA A 25 3.47 4.63 -23.41
N ALA A 26 3.30 5.86 -22.94
CA ALA A 26 4.38 6.69 -22.45
C ALA A 26 5.01 5.88 -21.32
N CYS A 27 6.19 5.33 -21.58
CA CYS A 27 7.02 4.60 -20.63
C CYS A 27 7.46 5.58 -19.55
N THR A 28 6.51 5.93 -18.71
CA THR A 28 6.66 6.89 -17.64
C THR A 28 7.06 6.08 -16.44
N THR A 29 8.39 6.06 -16.24
CA THR A 29 9.10 5.71 -15.01
C THR A 29 9.14 4.23 -14.60
N LEU A 30 10.37 3.77 -14.34
CA LEU A 30 10.66 2.42 -13.88
C LEU A 30 10.25 2.31 -12.41
N ILE A 31 9.10 1.69 -12.15
CA ILE A 31 8.59 1.48 -10.80
C ILE A 31 9.10 0.14 -10.29
N LYS A 32 9.84 0.18 -9.16
CA LYS A 32 10.46 -1.01 -8.57
C LYS A 32 10.24 -1.07 -7.07
N GLY A 33 10.01 -2.26 -6.55
CA GLY A 33 9.84 -2.51 -5.12
C GLY A 33 8.55 -3.25 -4.79
N PRO A 34 8.35 -3.58 -3.51
CA PRO A 34 7.25 -4.44 -3.09
C PRO A 34 5.91 -3.71 -3.16
N VAL A 35 4.91 -4.41 -3.69
CA VAL A 35 3.51 -3.96 -3.77
C VAL A 35 2.56 -5.07 -3.35
N ALA A 36 1.36 -4.66 -2.92
CA ALA A 36 0.23 -5.53 -2.70
C ALA A 36 -0.92 -5.13 -3.63
N ILE A 37 -1.47 -6.09 -4.37
CA ILE A 37 -2.54 -5.87 -5.36
C ILE A 37 -3.77 -6.68 -4.93
N LEU A 38 -4.90 -6.03 -4.70
CA LEU A 38 -6.16 -6.73 -4.46
C LEU A 38 -6.79 -7.13 -5.79
N VAL A 39 -6.77 -8.41 -6.12
CA VAL A 39 -7.28 -8.90 -7.40
C VAL A 39 -8.80 -8.77 -7.44
N LYS A 40 -9.29 -7.90 -8.33
CA LYS A 40 -10.73 -7.71 -8.59
C LYS A 40 -11.18 -8.52 -9.79
N GLU A 41 -10.34 -8.58 -10.81
CA GLU A 41 -10.60 -9.31 -12.04
C GLU A 41 -9.43 -10.24 -12.33
N CYS A 42 -9.74 -11.44 -12.83
CA CYS A 42 -8.74 -12.38 -13.30
C CYS A 42 -9.23 -13.03 -14.59
N LYS A 43 -8.37 -13.06 -15.60
CA LYS A 43 -8.64 -13.68 -16.90
C LYS A 43 -7.50 -14.64 -17.26
N ALA A 44 -7.84 -15.91 -17.51
CA ALA A 44 -6.87 -16.85 -18.07
C ALA A 44 -6.53 -16.47 -19.50
N ILE A 45 -5.23 -16.38 -19.80
CA ILE A 45 -4.72 -16.07 -21.13
C ILE A 45 -4.38 -17.39 -21.83
N VAL A 46 -5.13 -17.65 -22.89
CA VAL A 46 -4.86 -18.70 -23.88
C VAL A 46 -4.38 -17.98 -25.15
N PRO A 47 -3.06 -17.85 -25.37
CA PRO A 47 -2.50 -17.02 -26.43
C PRO A 47 -3.02 -17.36 -27.82
N GLU A 48 -3.28 -18.64 -28.09
CA GLU A 48 -3.80 -19.11 -29.36
C GLU A 48 -5.18 -18.54 -29.72
N THR A 49 -6.01 -18.25 -28.72
CA THR A 49 -7.34 -17.63 -28.90
C THR A 49 -7.31 -16.13 -28.62
N THR A 50 -6.41 -15.66 -27.75
CA THR A 50 -6.28 -14.25 -27.36
C THR A 50 -5.65 -13.42 -28.47
N PHE A 51 -4.65 -13.97 -29.18
CA PHE A 51 -4.03 -13.36 -30.36
C PHE A 51 -4.55 -14.01 -31.64
N ALA A 52 -5.87 -14.11 -31.75
CA ALA A 52 -6.51 -14.78 -32.89
C ALA A 52 -6.02 -14.17 -34.21
N SER A 53 -5.57 -15.03 -35.12
CA SER A 53 -4.92 -14.69 -36.39
C SER A 53 -5.78 -13.93 -37.41
N ARG A 54 -7.03 -13.60 -37.06
CA ARG A 54 -7.95 -12.83 -37.91
C ARG A 54 -7.77 -11.32 -37.74
N ASP A 55 -7.16 -10.88 -36.64
CA ASP A 55 -6.81 -9.48 -36.44
C ASP A 55 -5.47 -9.18 -37.11
N SER A 56 -5.50 -8.29 -38.10
CA SER A 56 -4.34 -7.94 -38.93
C SER A 56 -3.11 -7.49 -38.13
N LYS A 57 -3.32 -6.92 -36.93
CA LYS A 57 -2.24 -6.47 -36.05
C LYS A 57 -1.38 -7.60 -35.47
N TYR A 58 -1.84 -8.86 -35.54
CA TYR A 58 -1.13 -10.03 -35.04
C TYR A 58 -0.49 -10.89 -36.14
N ASN A 59 -0.52 -10.44 -37.40
CA ASN A 59 0.03 -11.19 -38.53
C ASN A 59 1.52 -11.53 -38.35
N PHE A 60 2.30 -10.63 -37.72
CA PHE A 60 3.73 -10.86 -37.46
C PHE A 60 4.01 -12.14 -36.68
N ILE A 61 3.08 -12.59 -35.83
CA ILE A 61 3.22 -13.84 -35.06
C ILE A 61 3.27 -15.06 -36.01
N ARG A 62 2.59 -14.97 -37.16
CA ARG A 62 2.61 -15.99 -38.22
C ARG A 62 3.88 -15.94 -39.06
N ASP A 63 4.55 -14.80 -39.08
CA ASP A 63 5.81 -14.62 -39.81
C ASP A 63 7.01 -15.10 -38.96
N LEU A 64 6.82 -15.30 -37.66
CA LEU A 64 7.82 -15.91 -36.78
C LEU A 64 8.10 -17.38 -37.20
N PRO A 65 9.39 -17.80 -37.18
CA PRO A 65 9.76 -19.21 -37.30
C PRO A 65 9.02 -20.08 -36.27
N PRO A 66 8.75 -21.38 -36.56
CA PRO A 66 7.95 -22.23 -35.67
C PRO A 66 8.44 -22.27 -34.22
N ALA A 67 9.76 -22.30 -34.00
CA ALA A 67 10.35 -22.28 -32.66
C ALA A 67 10.07 -20.96 -31.92
N ASN A 68 10.29 -19.82 -32.57
CA ASN A 68 10.08 -18.49 -32.00
C ASN A 68 8.59 -18.21 -31.76
N ARG A 69 7.71 -18.72 -32.63
CA ARG A 69 6.26 -18.61 -32.43
C ARG A 69 5.81 -19.38 -31.19
N LYS A 70 6.35 -20.59 -30.98
CA LYS A 70 6.06 -21.39 -29.78
C LYS A 70 6.52 -20.66 -28.52
N GLN A 71 7.76 -20.17 -28.51
CA GLN A 71 8.32 -19.39 -27.41
C GLN A 71 7.49 -18.13 -27.12
N PHE A 72 7.08 -17.40 -28.15
CA PHE A 72 6.19 -16.25 -28.03
C PHE A 72 4.89 -16.64 -27.32
N MET A 73 4.19 -17.68 -27.78
CA MET A 73 2.94 -18.11 -27.14
C MET A 73 3.18 -18.54 -25.68
N GLU A 74 4.27 -19.21 -25.37
CA GLU A 74 4.59 -19.62 -24.00
C GLU A 74 4.77 -18.41 -23.06
N THR A 75 5.38 -17.31 -23.51
CA THR A 75 5.59 -16.09 -22.70
C THR A 75 4.27 -15.42 -22.27
N TYR A 76 3.22 -15.51 -23.09
CA TYR A 76 1.91 -14.88 -22.78
C TYR A 76 0.94 -15.81 -22.06
N ARG A 77 1.30 -17.08 -21.86
CA ARG A 77 0.44 -18.04 -21.18
C ARG A 77 0.44 -17.76 -19.67
N GLY A 78 -0.75 -17.66 -19.08
CA GLY A 78 -0.89 -17.39 -17.65
C GLY A 78 -2.24 -16.79 -17.30
N VAL A 79 -2.26 -15.92 -16.29
CA VAL A 79 -3.46 -15.17 -15.89
C VAL A 79 -3.17 -13.68 -15.86
N LEU A 80 -4.04 -12.90 -16.50
CA LEU A 80 -4.05 -11.45 -16.43
C LEU A 80 -4.93 -11.06 -15.24
N VAL A 81 -4.34 -10.36 -14.27
CA VAL A 81 -5.04 -9.85 -13.10
C VAL A 81 -5.17 -8.35 -13.17
N THR A 82 -6.30 -7.83 -12.70
CA THR A 82 -6.54 -6.39 -12.58
C THR A 82 -7.05 -6.07 -11.18
N GLY A 83 -6.54 -5.01 -10.59
CA GLY A 83 -7.04 -4.53 -9.31
C GLY A 83 -6.25 -3.35 -8.75
N PRO A 84 -6.79 -2.71 -7.70
CA PRO A 84 -6.10 -1.63 -7.01
C PRO A 84 -4.87 -2.14 -6.27
N VAL A 85 -3.78 -1.39 -6.39
CA VAL A 85 -2.62 -1.50 -5.51
C VAL A 85 -3.03 -0.98 -4.14
N THR A 86 -3.20 -1.89 -3.19
CA THR A 86 -3.61 -1.56 -1.83
C THR A 86 -2.42 -1.13 -0.98
N GLN A 87 -1.20 -1.49 -1.38
CA GLN A 87 0.05 -1.09 -0.73
C GLN A 87 1.18 -0.99 -1.74
N SER A 88 2.11 -0.06 -1.52
CA SER A 88 3.32 0.05 -2.31
C SER A 88 4.45 0.64 -1.48
N GLN A 89 5.60 -0.01 -1.48
CA GLN A 89 6.89 0.61 -1.17
C GLN A 89 7.70 0.79 -2.46
N ALA A 90 7.07 0.59 -3.61
CA ALA A 90 7.72 0.76 -4.89
C ALA A 90 8.12 2.22 -5.09
N ILE A 91 9.26 2.40 -5.73
CA ILE A 91 9.89 3.68 -5.99
C ILE A 91 9.84 3.94 -7.49
N ARG A 92 9.43 5.16 -7.84
CA ARG A 92 9.47 5.65 -9.21
C ARG A 92 10.89 6.12 -9.55
N GLN A 93 11.61 5.38 -10.39
CA GLN A 93 12.94 5.77 -10.88
C GLN A 93 12.81 6.63 -12.16
N GLY A 94 13.53 7.75 -12.22
CA GLY A 94 13.67 8.59 -13.42
C GLY A 94 12.98 9.97 -13.38
N MET A 95 12.00 10.16 -12.51
CA MET A 95 11.41 11.47 -12.19
C MET A 95 11.20 11.49 -10.68
N SER A 96 11.95 12.33 -9.95
CA SER A 96 11.93 12.53 -8.49
C SER A 96 11.58 11.29 -7.63
N VAL A 97 12.52 10.76 -6.85
CA VAL A 97 12.32 9.57 -5.99
C VAL A 97 11.06 9.71 -5.11
N GLU A 98 9.95 9.16 -5.58
CA GLU A 98 8.69 9.11 -4.86
C GLU A 98 8.53 7.71 -4.29
N LYS A 99 8.43 7.62 -2.96
CA LYS A 99 8.14 6.36 -2.26
C LYS A 99 6.64 6.14 -2.23
N GLY A 100 6.20 4.91 -2.52
CA GLY A 100 4.78 4.55 -2.55
C GLY A 100 4.13 4.74 -3.91
N ALA A 101 4.92 4.65 -4.99
CA ALA A 101 4.42 4.73 -6.35
C ALA A 101 3.31 3.69 -6.61
N LEU A 102 2.30 4.03 -7.39
CA LEU A 102 1.12 3.20 -7.68
C LEU A 102 0.13 3.02 -6.51
N LEU A 103 0.37 3.54 -5.30
CA LEU A 103 -0.56 3.35 -4.19
C LEU A 103 -1.96 3.89 -4.54
N GLY A 104 -2.97 3.02 -4.50
CA GLY A 104 -4.36 3.33 -4.86
C GLY A 104 -4.67 3.26 -6.36
N GLU A 105 -3.65 3.14 -7.22
CA GLU A 105 -3.85 2.99 -8.66
C GLU A 105 -4.34 1.57 -8.99
N SER A 106 -5.26 1.46 -9.95
CA SER A 106 -5.63 0.16 -10.51
C SER A 106 -4.63 -0.24 -11.57
N ILE A 107 -3.98 -1.39 -11.38
CA ILE A 107 -3.00 -1.91 -12.34
C ILE A 107 -3.48 -3.24 -12.92
N SER A 108 -3.10 -3.49 -14.17
CA SER A 108 -3.21 -4.78 -14.84
C SER A 108 -1.84 -5.42 -14.89
N ALA A 109 -1.72 -6.71 -14.61
CA ALA A 109 -0.44 -7.43 -14.61
C ALA A 109 -0.60 -8.91 -15.05
N LEU A 110 0.40 -9.44 -15.76
CA LEU A 110 0.43 -10.86 -16.14
C LEU A 110 1.16 -11.69 -15.06
N ILE A 111 0.51 -12.75 -14.59
CA ILE A 111 1.14 -13.82 -13.81
C ILE A 111 1.38 -15.00 -14.76
N PRO A 112 2.63 -15.42 -15.00
CA PRO A 112 2.93 -16.56 -15.86
C PRO A 112 2.27 -17.86 -15.40
N ALA A 113 1.96 -18.77 -16.33
CA ALA A 113 1.19 -20.00 -16.07
C ALA A 113 1.79 -20.93 -14.99
N VAL A 114 3.09 -20.87 -14.77
CA VAL A 114 3.77 -21.63 -13.70
C VAL A 114 3.40 -21.17 -12.28
N ALA A 115 2.77 -20.01 -12.12
CA ALA A 115 2.58 -19.35 -10.84
C ALA A 115 1.11 -19.15 -10.41
N GLY A 116 0.10 -19.53 -11.21
CA GLY A 116 -1.30 -19.41 -10.74
C GLY A 116 -2.39 -19.72 -11.75
N ASN A 117 -3.63 -19.81 -11.24
CA ASN A 117 -4.87 -19.89 -12.01
C ASN A 117 -5.91 -18.90 -11.44
N CYS A 118 -6.97 -18.58 -12.18
CA CYS A 118 -7.91 -17.54 -11.74
C CYS A 118 -8.77 -17.94 -10.54
N GLU A 119 -9.05 -19.24 -10.36
CA GLU A 119 -9.82 -19.73 -9.22
C GLU A 119 -9.12 -19.46 -7.89
N THR A 120 -7.78 -19.60 -7.87
CA THR A 120 -6.95 -19.38 -6.68
C THR A 120 -6.49 -17.94 -6.51
N THR A 121 -6.59 -17.13 -7.56
CA THR A 121 -6.05 -15.75 -7.58
C THR A 121 -7.14 -14.69 -7.40
N SER A 122 -8.35 -14.94 -7.90
CA SER A 122 -9.44 -13.98 -7.83
C SER A 122 -9.85 -13.71 -6.38
N GLY A 123 -10.08 -12.44 -6.04
CA GLY A 123 -10.45 -12.01 -4.69
C GLY A 123 -9.32 -12.04 -3.66
N HIS A 124 -8.12 -12.50 -4.05
CA HIS A 124 -6.95 -12.56 -3.16
C HIS A 124 -6.09 -11.30 -3.27
N THR A 125 -5.23 -11.10 -2.29
CA THR A 125 -4.17 -10.10 -2.37
C THR A 125 -2.90 -10.77 -2.89
N ILE A 126 -2.30 -10.18 -3.91
CA ILE A 126 -1.00 -10.59 -4.43
C ILE A 126 0.06 -9.70 -3.80
N GLU A 127 1.03 -10.30 -3.12
CA GLU A 127 2.26 -9.66 -2.66
C GLU A 127 3.38 -10.00 -3.65
N VAL A 128 4.04 -8.97 -4.19
CA VAL A 128 5.08 -9.14 -5.21
C VAL A 128 6.09 -8.00 -5.17
N ASP A 129 7.34 -8.29 -5.52
CA ASP A 129 8.35 -7.27 -5.79
C ASP A 129 8.32 -6.90 -7.27
N LEU A 130 7.90 -5.67 -7.58
CA LEU A 130 7.92 -5.16 -8.94
C LEU A 130 9.36 -4.94 -9.37
N THR A 131 9.78 -5.64 -10.43
CA THR A 131 11.15 -5.55 -10.94
C THR A 131 11.22 -5.00 -12.36
N GLN A 132 10.11 -4.96 -13.09
CA GLN A 132 10.03 -4.50 -14.48
C GLN A 132 8.79 -3.64 -14.72
N ALA A 133 9.02 -2.47 -15.30
CA ALA A 133 8.04 -1.69 -16.04
C ALA A 133 8.56 -1.55 -17.47
N CYS A 134 7.69 -1.69 -18.47
CA CYS A 134 8.07 -1.57 -19.89
C CYS A 134 8.75 -0.22 -20.16
N CYS A 135 9.86 -0.24 -20.89
CA CYS A 135 10.49 0.94 -21.47
C CYS A 135 10.92 0.61 -22.90
N ASP A 136 10.65 1.52 -23.83
CA ASP A 136 11.00 1.40 -25.24
C ASP A 136 12.46 0.95 -25.41
N GLY A 137 12.66 -0.20 -26.07
CA GLY A 137 13.98 -0.61 -26.57
C GLY A 137 14.63 -1.85 -25.96
N GLY A 138 13.94 -2.68 -25.16
CA GLY A 138 14.54 -3.98 -24.82
C GLY A 138 13.81 -4.81 -23.77
N GLY A 139 12.88 -5.64 -24.21
CA GLY A 139 12.38 -6.76 -23.40
C GLY A 139 10.94 -7.12 -23.73
N GLU A 140 10.75 -8.36 -24.16
CA GLU A 140 9.50 -9.05 -24.50
C GLU A 140 8.55 -9.21 -23.29
N ALA A 141 8.13 -8.11 -22.68
CA ALA A 141 7.03 -8.08 -21.71
C ALA A 141 5.69 -8.08 -22.45
N PRO A 142 4.58 -8.53 -21.83
CA PRO A 142 3.30 -8.75 -22.49
C PRO A 142 2.52 -7.46 -22.77
N CYS A 143 3.15 -6.49 -23.45
CA CYS A 143 2.55 -5.21 -23.85
C CYS A 143 1.27 -5.38 -24.68
N LEU A 144 1.15 -6.50 -25.42
CA LEU A 144 -0.05 -6.84 -26.19
C LEU A 144 -1.28 -7.15 -25.31
N LEU A 145 -1.09 -7.29 -24.00
CA LEU A 145 -2.17 -7.44 -23.02
C LEU A 145 -2.47 -6.13 -22.28
N ASP A 146 -2.02 -4.99 -22.82
CA ASP A 146 -2.18 -3.65 -22.23
C ASP A 146 -1.69 -3.56 -20.77
N THR A 147 -0.64 -4.33 -20.44
CA THR A 147 0.00 -4.33 -19.12
C THR A 147 1.48 -4.02 -19.21
N GLY A 148 1.96 -3.20 -18.28
CA GLY A 148 3.37 -2.89 -18.10
C GLY A 148 4.12 -3.84 -17.16
N TYR A 149 3.44 -4.84 -16.56
CA TYR A 149 3.98 -5.63 -15.44
C TYR A 149 3.84 -7.13 -15.64
N VAL A 150 4.94 -7.85 -15.39
CA VAL A 150 4.95 -9.32 -15.24
C VAL A 150 5.26 -9.64 -13.79
N LEU A 151 4.32 -10.28 -13.10
CA LEU A 151 4.47 -10.64 -11.70
C LEU A 151 5.16 -12.00 -11.60
N ARG A 152 6.38 -12.01 -11.08
CA ARG A 152 7.13 -13.23 -10.78
C ARG A 152 7.19 -13.41 -9.26
N ASN A 153 7.27 -14.67 -8.80
CA ASN A 153 7.33 -14.99 -7.37
C ASN A 153 6.12 -14.45 -6.59
N VAL A 154 4.93 -14.53 -7.19
CA VAL A 154 3.67 -14.10 -6.59
C VAL A 154 3.43 -14.88 -5.30
N LYS A 155 3.22 -14.16 -4.21
CA LYS A 155 2.69 -14.73 -2.97
C LYS A 155 1.23 -14.32 -2.84
N LEU A 156 0.34 -15.31 -2.81
CA LEU A 156 -1.09 -15.09 -2.58
C LEU A 156 -1.34 -15.03 -1.08
N SER A 157 -1.95 -13.95 -0.62
CA SER A 157 -2.52 -13.82 0.70
C SER A 157 -4.04 -13.76 0.61
N ASP A 158 -4.69 -14.60 1.40
CA ASP A 158 -6.13 -14.61 1.58
C ASP A 158 -6.56 -13.24 2.17
N PRO A 159 -7.60 -12.57 1.64
CA PRO A 159 -8.07 -11.30 2.22
C PRO A 159 -8.56 -11.48 3.67
N LYS A 160 -8.78 -12.74 4.10
CA LYS A 160 -9.17 -13.15 5.45
C LYS A 160 -8.05 -13.83 6.27
N ALA A 161 -6.88 -14.12 5.70
CA ALA A 161 -5.76 -14.78 6.40
C ALA A 161 -4.74 -13.80 7.01
N THR A 162 -5.02 -12.50 6.92
CA THR A 162 -4.28 -11.36 7.49
C THR A 162 -4.30 -11.29 9.03
N GLY A 163 -4.15 -12.44 9.68
CA GLY A 163 -4.06 -12.58 11.13
C GLY A 163 -3.75 -13.99 11.63
N LYS A 164 -3.68 -15.00 10.75
CA LYS A 164 -3.41 -16.40 11.16
C LYS A 164 -2.01 -16.90 10.78
N ASP A 165 -1.37 -16.35 9.76
CA ASP A 165 -0.12 -16.96 9.26
C ASP A 165 1.16 -16.55 10.03
N ALA A 166 1.08 -15.55 10.93
CA ALA A 166 2.12 -15.32 11.93
C ALA A 166 2.02 -16.26 13.15
N ALA A 167 0.89 -16.97 13.33
CA ALA A 167 0.74 -18.00 14.37
C ALA A 167 1.32 -19.35 13.93
N GLY A 168 1.50 -19.57 12.62
CA GLY A 168 1.79 -20.88 12.01
C GLY A 168 3.23 -21.42 12.17
N LYS A 169 4.18 -20.64 12.69
CA LYS A 169 5.57 -21.10 12.95
C LYS A 169 6.14 -20.67 14.30
N ARG A 170 5.28 -20.38 15.29
CA ARG A 170 5.76 -20.09 16.65
C ARG A 170 6.10 -21.39 17.37
N SER A 171 7.17 -21.40 18.15
CA SER A 171 7.47 -22.56 19.00
C SER A 171 6.31 -22.81 19.97
N PRO A 172 6.07 -24.07 20.40
CA PRO A 172 5.03 -24.39 21.37
C PRO A 172 5.13 -23.55 22.66
N GLU A 173 6.37 -23.21 23.04
CA GLU A 173 6.65 -22.36 24.18
C GLU A 173 6.12 -20.93 23.99
N ILE A 174 6.38 -20.30 22.83
CA ILE A 174 5.86 -18.97 22.50
C ILE A 174 4.33 -18.99 22.44
N GLN A 175 3.74 -20.04 21.86
CA GLN A 175 2.29 -20.19 21.82
C GLN A 175 1.68 -20.28 23.22
N ALA A 176 2.31 -21.03 24.13
CA ALA A 176 1.88 -21.12 25.53
C ALA A 176 1.96 -19.76 26.24
N LEU A 177 2.99 -18.96 25.98
CA LEU A 177 3.10 -17.60 26.52
C LEU A 177 2.00 -16.68 26.00
N TYR A 178 1.67 -16.74 24.70
CA TYR A 178 0.54 -15.98 24.15
C TYR A 178 -0.80 -16.41 24.77
N ALA A 179 -1.02 -17.71 24.97
CA ALA A 179 -2.20 -18.22 25.64
C ALA A 179 -2.29 -17.71 27.09
N LYS A 180 -1.17 -17.72 27.82
CA LYS A 180 -1.08 -17.19 29.19
C LYS A 180 -1.35 -15.68 29.24
N ALA A 181 -0.77 -14.90 28.33
CA ALA A 181 -1.01 -13.47 28.22
C ALA A 181 -2.49 -13.17 27.95
N LYS A 182 -3.12 -13.93 27.03
CA LYS A 182 -4.55 -13.79 26.70
C LYS A 182 -5.44 -14.13 27.90
N GLN A 183 -5.13 -15.21 28.63
CA GLN A 183 -5.86 -15.59 29.82
C GLN A 183 -5.74 -14.51 30.91
N ALA A 184 -4.53 -14.01 31.15
CA ALA A 184 -4.28 -12.95 32.13
C ALA A 184 -5.07 -11.67 31.80
N ILE A 185 -5.10 -11.25 30.52
CA ILE A 185 -5.95 -10.12 30.07
C ILE A 185 -7.43 -10.40 30.37
N SER A 186 -7.92 -11.61 30.10
CA SER A 186 -9.35 -11.94 30.25
C SER A 186 -9.84 -11.87 31.70
N VAL A 187 -8.94 -12.11 32.67
CA VAL A 187 -9.22 -11.98 34.11
C VAL A 187 -8.71 -10.65 34.69
N HIS A 188 -8.37 -9.70 33.82
CA HIS A 188 -7.82 -8.38 34.17
C HIS A 188 -6.51 -8.41 35.00
N ASP A 189 -5.75 -9.51 34.95
CA ASP A 189 -4.39 -9.59 35.48
C ASP A 189 -3.39 -8.94 34.50
N LEU A 190 -3.39 -7.61 34.49
CA LEU A 190 -2.53 -6.81 33.62
C LEU A 190 -1.04 -7.05 33.90
N ARG A 191 -0.66 -7.33 35.15
CA ARG A 191 0.74 -7.61 35.52
C ARG A 191 1.19 -8.96 34.96
N GLY A 192 0.38 -10.01 35.11
CA GLY A 192 0.66 -11.32 34.54
C GLY A 192 0.69 -11.30 33.01
N ALA A 193 -0.18 -10.51 32.38
CA ALA A 193 -0.17 -10.28 30.94
C ALA A 193 1.14 -9.60 30.48
N ALA A 194 1.56 -8.53 31.16
CA ALA A 194 2.81 -7.82 30.86
C ALA A 194 4.03 -8.76 30.97
N VAL A 195 4.11 -9.56 32.05
CA VAL A 195 5.20 -10.54 32.23
C VAL A 195 5.26 -11.53 31.07
N SER A 196 4.11 -12.05 30.64
CA SER A 196 4.05 -13.02 29.55
C SER A 196 4.47 -12.40 28.21
N PHE A 197 4.04 -11.17 27.91
CA PHE A 197 4.48 -10.47 26.70
C PHE A 197 5.97 -10.07 26.73
N GLU A 198 6.51 -9.67 27.88
CA GLU A 198 7.94 -9.39 28.02
C GLU A 198 8.80 -10.63 27.79
N GLN A 199 8.35 -11.81 28.23
CA GLN A 199 9.03 -13.08 27.94
C GLN A 199 9.02 -13.44 26.45
N ILE A 200 7.96 -13.05 25.73
CA ILE A 200 7.91 -13.20 24.26
C ILE A 200 8.83 -12.17 23.60
N ARG A 201 8.83 -10.93 24.11
CA ARG A 201 9.67 -9.82 23.61
C ARG A 201 11.16 -10.10 23.75
N SER A 202 11.59 -10.62 24.90
CA SER A 202 12.99 -10.97 25.15
C SER A 202 13.51 -12.06 24.21
N LYS A 203 12.61 -12.81 23.57
CA LYS A 203 12.93 -13.82 22.55
C LYS A 203 12.83 -13.29 21.11
N GLY A 204 12.51 -12.02 20.92
CA GLY A 204 12.37 -11.40 19.59
C GLY A 204 11.10 -11.79 18.83
N GLU A 205 10.13 -12.45 19.49
CA GLU A 205 8.96 -13.08 18.85
C GLU A 205 7.65 -12.31 19.12
N LEU A 206 7.75 -11.08 19.64
CA LEU A 206 6.59 -10.24 19.93
C LEU A 206 6.12 -9.56 18.65
N ASP A 207 4.94 -9.94 18.16
CA ASP A 207 4.36 -9.34 16.95
C ASP A 207 3.90 -7.89 17.16
N VAL A 208 3.68 -7.15 16.07
CA VAL A 208 3.28 -5.73 16.09
C VAL A 208 2.01 -5.49 16.91
N ALA A 209 0.98 -6.34 16.73
CA ALA A 209 -0.27 -6.20 17.46
C ALA A 209 -0.06 -6.40 18.96
N SER A 210 0.85 -7.28 19.34
CA SER A 210 1.18 -7.59 20.73
C SER A 210 2.11 -6.57 21.36
N LYS A 211 3.00 -5.93 20.58
CA LYS A 211 3.72 -4.70 21.01
C LYS A 211 2.75 -3.59 21.37
N PHE A 212 1.74 -3.36 20.53
CA PHE A 212 0.69 -2.38 20.83
C PHE A 212 -0.08 -2.74 22.11
N LYS A 213 -0.51 -4.00 22.27
CA LYS A 213 -1.19 -4.47 23.49
C LYS A 213 -0.32 -4.32 24.74
N LEU A 214 0.96 -4.67 24.67
CA LEU A 214 1.89 -4.48 25.78
C LEU A 214 2.03 -3.00 26.14
N GLY A 215 2.09 -2.11 25.15
CA GLY A 215 2.04 -0.66 25.37
C GLY A 215 0.77 -0.20 26.10
N ILE A 216 -0.41 -0.70 25.72
CA ILE A 216 -1.68 -0.42 26.43
C ILE A 216 -1.58 -0.87 27.88
N ILE A 217 -1.16 -2.13 28.10
CA ILE A 217 -1.05 -2.70 29.44
C ILE A 217 -0.11 -1.86 30.30
N TYR A 218 1.04 -1.41 29.77
CA TYR A 218 1.93 -0.54 30.51
C TYR A 218 1.33 0.83 30.79
N ARG A 219 0.58 1.42 29.85
CA ARG A 219 -0.13 2.67 30.11
C ARG A 219 -1.17 2.53 31.23
N GLU A 220 -1.94 1.44 31.24
CA GLU A 220 -2.95 1.16 32.27
C GLU A 220 -2.33 0.88 33.65
N LEU A 221 -1.11 0.35 33.69
CA LEU A 221 -0.33 0.19 34.92
C LEU A 221 0.42 1.47 35.34
N ASP A 222 0.20 2.60 34.67
CA ASP A 222 0.93 3.87 34.83
C ASP A 222 2.46 3.73 34.68
N LYS A 223 2.90 2.78 33.85
CA LYS A 223 4.31 2.49 33.54
C LYS A 223 4.70 2.99 32.15
N CYS A 224 4.38 4.24 31.83
CA CYS A 224 4.73 4.85 30.52
C CYS A 224 6.21 4.72 30.18
N ALA A 225 7.11 4.83 31.17
CA ALA A 225 8.55 4.65 30.96
C ALA A 225 8.91 3.26 30.38
N LEU A 226 8.18 2.20 30.75
CA LEU A 226 8.36 0.86 30.18
C LEU A 226 7.66 0.70 28.82
N ALA A 227 6.57 1.43 28.60
CA ALA A 227 5.86 1.42 27.32
C ALA A 227 6.69 2.05 26.19
N LEU A 228 7.43 3.12 26.48
CA LEU A 228 8.19 3.89 25.48
C LEU A 228 9.08 3.03 24.56
N PRO A 229 10.00 2.19 25.04
CA PRO A 229 10.86 1.40 24.15
C PRO A 229 10.10 0.41 23.27
N VAL A 230 8.98 -0.14 23.76
CA VAL A 230 8.14 -1.07 22.97
C VAL A 230 7.38 -0.33 21.87
N LEU A 231 6.90 0.87 22.19
CA LEU A 231 6.11 1.70 21.28
C LEU A 231 6.98 2.49 20.29
N GLU A 232 8.24 2.78 20.63
CA GLU A 232 9.23 3.40 19.74
C GLU A 232 9.47 2.54 18.49
N GLU A 233 9.48 1.21 18.63
CA GLU A 233 9.55 0.31 17.47
C GLU A 233 8.35 0.48 16.51
N LEU A 234 7.16 0.78 17.05
CA LEU A 234 5.97 1.06 16.25
C LEU A 234 6.04 2.46 15.62
N GLN A 235 6.56 3.45 16.35
CA GLN A 235 6.84 4.78 15.80
C GLN A 235 7.80 4.71 14.62
N HIS A 236 8.89 3.96 14.73
CA HIS A 236 9.85 3.81 13.66
C HIS A 236 9.21 3.20 12.40
N LYS A 237 8.36 2.18 12.58
CA LYS A 237 7.55 1.62 11.47
C LYS A 237 6.62 2.65 10.88
N PHE A 238 5.98 3.49 11.71
CA PHE A 238 5.12 4.56 11.25
C PHE A 238 5.86 5.57 10.36
N GLU A 239 7.02 6.06 10.83
CA GLU A 239 7.87 7.03 10.12
C GLU A 239 8.40 6.49 8.79
N THR A 240 8.82 5.23 8.79
CA THR A 240 9.38 4.57 7.59
C THR A 240 8.31 4.05 6.64
N LYS A 241 7.02 4.11 7.04
CA LYS A 241 5.90 3.47 6.36
C LYS A 241 6.11 1.95 6.16
N ASP A 242 6.79 1.32 7.11
CA ASP A 242 7.13 -0.11 7.11
C ASP A 242 6.09 -0.96 7.88
N TYR A 243 4.86 -0.98 7.35
CA TYR A 243 3.75 -1.76 7.90
C TYR A 243 2.71 -2.15 6.84
N TRP A 244 2.11 -3.32 7.04
CA TRP A 244 1.04 -3.91 6.22
C TRP A 244 -0.35 -3.46 6.73
N THR A 245 -1.41 -3.54 5.92
CA THR A 245 -2.79 -3.10 6.28
C THR A 245 -3.30 -3.70 7.60
N ASP A 246 -3.00 -4.96 7.89
CA ASP A 246 -3.38 -5.65 9.12
C ASP A 246 -2.61 -5.14 10.36
N THR A 247 -1.39 -4.67 10.14
CA THR A 247 -0.54 -4.07 11.16
C THR A 247 -0.65 -2.54 11.22
N GLU A 248 -1.24 -1.88 10.23
CA GLU A 248 -1.41 -0.42 10.17
C GLU A 248 -2.18 0.09 11.38
N GLY A 249 -3.32 -0.56 11.70
CA GLY A 249 -4.14 -0.18 12.85
C GLY A 249 -3.32 -0.18 14.16
N PRO A 250 -2.67 -1.30 14.52
CA PRO A 250 -1.75 -1.36 15.65
C PRO A 250 -0.58 -0.38 15.60
N VAL A 251 0.07 -0.18 14.44
CA VAL A 251 1.19 0.76 14.29
C VAL A 251 0.74 2.19 14.53
N ARG A 252 -0.37 2.60 13.91
CA ARG A 252 -0.94 3.94 14.03
C ARG A 252 -1.40 4.24 15.46
N LYS A 253 -2.15 3.32 16.05
CA LYS A 253 -2.62 3.46 17.44
C LYS A 253 -1.46 3.36 18.44
N GLY A 254 -0.46 2.53 18.16
CA GLY A 254 0.76 2.41 18.95
C GLY A 254 1.59 3.69 18.92
N THR A 255 1.73 4.30 17.75
CA THR A 255 2.37 5.61 17.55
C THR A 255 1.63 6.72 18.30
N PHE A 256 0.30 6.73 18.25
CA PHE A 256 -0.49 7.67 19.04
C PHE A 256 -0.31 7.44 20.55
N LEU A 257 -0.29 6.18 20.99
CA LEU A 257 -0.02 5.81 22.38
C LEU A 257 1.42 6.18 22.81
N TYR A 258 2.38 6.13 21.89
CA TYR A 258 3.75 6.59 22.11
C TYR A 258 3.77 8.09 22.45
N ALA A 259 3.11 8.92 21.64
CA ALA A 259 2.97 10.35 21.91
C ALA A 259 2.31 10.62 23.27
N ARG A 260 1.28 9.84 23.63
CA ARG A 260 0.62 9.93 24.95
C ARG A 260 1.59 9.59 26.09
N CYS A 261 2.38 8.54 25.95
CA CYS A 261 3.37 8.16 26.96
C CYS A 261 4.49 9.21 27.10
N LEU A 262 4.95 9.79 25.99
CA LEU A 262 5.90 10.91 25.99
C LEU A 262 5.34 12.11 26.76
N SER A 263 4.09 12.49 26.47
CA SER A 263 3.38 13.57 27.19
C SER A 263 3.34 13.34 28.70
N VAL A 264 2.88 12.16 29.13
CA VAL A 264 2.75 11.79 30.56
C VAL A 264 4.10 11.75 31.26
N THR A 265 5.19 11.46 30.54
CA THR A 265 6.56 11.43 31.08
C THR A 265 7.28 12.78 31.00
N GLY A 266 6.59 13.86 30.62
CA GLY A 266 7.15 15.21 30.54
C GLY A 266 7.96 15.49 29.27
N LYS A 267 8.02 14.55 28.33
CA LYS A 267 8.68 14.68 27.02
C LYS A 267 7.77 15.37 26.00
N THR A 268 7.37 16.60 26.36
CA THR A 268 6.33 17.37 25.65
C THR A 268 6.71 17.69 24.20
N ASN A 269 7.97 18.07 23.96
CA ASN A 269 8.41 18.44 22.62
C ASN A 269 8.46 17.22 21.70
N GLU A 270 8.96 16.08 22.19
CA GLU A 270 8.97 14.83 21.43
C GLU A 270 7.54 14.35 21.12
N ALA A 271 6.63 14.44 22.10
CA ALA A 271 5.23 14.10 21.87
C ALA A 271 4.61 14.95 20.75
N VAL A 272 4.87 16.27 20.74
CA VAL A 272 4.38 17.17 19.68
C VAL A 272 4.98 16.82 18.31
N LEU A 273 6.26 16.46 18.23
CA LEU A 273 6.89 16.03 16.97
C LEU A 273 6.21 14.77 16.41
N VAL A 274 5.92 13.78 17.26
CA VAL A 274 5.18 12.58 16.84
C VAL A 274 3.78 12.96 16.33
N LEU A 275 3.07 13.84 17.04
CA LEU A 275 1.75 14.31 16.63
C LEU A 275 1.75 15.06 15.29
N GLN A 276 2.80 15.85 15.02
CA GLN A 276 2.98 16.53 13.74
C GLN A 276 3.10 15.54 12.57
N GLY A 277 3.64 14.34 12.79
CA GLY A 277 3.70 13.28 11.78
C GLY A 277 2.31 12.89 11.23
N PHE A 278 1.26 12.95 12.05
CA PHE A 278 -0.10 12.67 11.57
C PHE A 278 -0.68 13.77 10.66
N LEU A 279 -0.11 14.98 10.67
CA LEU A 279 -0.57 16.08 9.82
C LEU A 279 -0.18 15.92 8.34
N VAL A 280 0.78 15.03 8.03
CA VAL A 280 1.28 14.80 6.66
C VAL A 280 0.19 14.24 5.75
N GLU A 281 -0.62 13.29 6.23
CA GLU A 281 -1.73 12.67 5.49
C GLU A 281 -3.06 12.92 6.23
N LYS A 282 -3.48 14.19 6.30
CA LYS A 282 -4.62 14.65 7.13
C LYS A 282 -5.90 13.80 6.98
N SER A 283 -6.25 13.41 5.76
CA SER A 283 -7.48 12.65 5.48
C SER A 283 -7.41 11.24 6.05
N ARG A 284 -6.23 10.61 6.00
CA ARG A 284 -5.98 9.26 6.52
C ARG A 284 -5.96 9.22 8.05
N TYR A 285 -5.43 10.26 8.68
CA TYR A 285 -5.18 10.31 10.13
C TYR A 285 -6.12 11.26 10.90
N ARG A 286 -7.25 11.63 10.28
CA ARG A 286 -8.23 12.58 10.85
C ARG A 286 -8.64 12.21 12.28
N LYS A 287 -8.83 10.90 12.56
CA LYS A 287 -9.23 10.43 13.90
C LYS A 287 -8.16 10.72 14.94
N GLU A 288 -6.91 10.36 14.66
CA GLU A 288 -5.77 10.56 15.56
C GLU A 288 -5.52 12.06 15.78
N ILE A 289 -5.68 12.89 14.74
CA ILE A 289 -5.58 14.36 14.86
C ILE A 289 -6.67 14.87 15.80
N LEU A 290 -7.94 14.52 15.61
CA LEU A 290 -9.02 14.96 16.49
C LEU A 290 -8.84 14.48 17.94
N GLU A 291 -8.45 13.23 18.12
CA GLU A 291 -8.17 12.65 19.43
C GLU A 291 -7.02 13.38 20.12
N SER A 292 -5.97 13.77 19.38
CA SER A 292 -4.83 14.52 19.95
C SER A 292 -5.21 15.87 20.58
N LEU A 293 -6.29 16.50 20.09
CA LEU A 293 -6.73 17.81 20.57
C LEU A 293 -7.57 17.74 21.85
N SER A 294 -8.04 16.55 22.22
CA SER A 294 -9.03 16.34 23.27
C SER A 294 -8.61 15.29 24.31
N HIS A 295 -7.62 14.45 24.00
CA HIS A 295 -7.25 13.34 24.87
C HIS A 295 -6.57 13.83 26.16
N LYS A 296 -7.06 13.35 27.31
CA LYS A 296 -6.62 13.77 28.66
C LYS A 296 -5.11 13.65 28.91
N ASP A 297 -4.46 12.63 28.34
CA ASP A 297 -3.02 12.42 28.48
C ASP A 297 -2.17 13.57 27.93
N PHE A 298 -2.73 14.45 27.11
CA PHE A 298 -2.07 15.65 26.59
C PHE A 298 -2.33 16.91 27.41
N GLY A 299 -3.12 16.83 28.49
CA GLY A 299 -3.52 18.00 29.28
C GLY A 299 -2.35 18.85 29.78
N TYR A 300 -1.25 18.22 30.21
CA TYR A 300 -0.04 18.92 30.65
C TYR A 300 0.67 19.67 29.52
N MET A 301 0.53 19.23 28.28
CA MET A 301 1.18 19.86 27.12
C MET A 301 0.38 21.03 26.57
N HIS A 302 -0.91 21.17 26.89
CA HIS A 302 -1.81 22.16 26.29
C HIS A 302 -1.34 23.61 26.48
N THR A 303 -0.55 23.89 27.52
CA THR A 303 0.01 25.21 27.81
C THR A 303 1.38 25.43 27.15
N SER A 304 1.99 24.38 26.58
CA SER A 304 3.29 24.49 25.92
C SER A 304 3.15 25.21 24.58
N LYS A 305 4.14 26.07 24.26
CA LYS A 305 4.19 26.80 22.99
C LYS A 305 4.17 25.85 21.78
N SER A 306 4.87 24.72 21.88
CA SER A 306 4.93 23.69 20.85
C SER A 306 3.55 23.10 20.55
N PHE A 307 2.79 22.74 21.59
CA PHE A 307 1.44 22.19 21.41
C PHE A 307 0.44 23.23 20.93
N ILE A 308 0.52 24.48 21.40
CA ILE A 308 -0.35 25.58 20.92
C ILE A 308 -0.19 25.76 19.40
N ASN A 309 1.06 25.74 18.91
CA ASN A 309 1.34 25.80 17.48
C ASN A 309 0.81 24.57 16.73
N TYR A 310 1.04 23.36 17.26
CA TYR A 310 0.48 22.13 16.69
C TYR A 310 -1.05 22.19 16.59
N LYS A 311 -1.73 22.57 17.67
CA LYS A 311 -3.19 22.70 17.74
C LYS A 311 -3.72 23.64 16.66
N LYS A 312 -3.13 24.83 16.53
CA LYS A 312 -3.52 25.80 15.50
C LYS A 312 -3.39 25.22 14.07
N ASN A 313 -2.31 24.49 13.81
CA ASN A 313 -2.08 23.85 12.51
C ASN A 313 -3.07 22.71 12.25
N ALA A 314 -3.31 21.86 13.25
CA ALA A 314 -4.27 20.77 13.18
C ALA A 314 -5.70 21.28 12.91
N GLU A 315 -6.15 22.29 13.66
CA GLU A 315 -7.47 22.90 13.48
C GLU A 315 -7.63 23.54 12.09
N LYS A 316 -6.59 24.21 11.59
CA LYS A 316 -6.59 24.78 10.23
C LYS A 316 -6.75 23.69 9.17
N LEU A 317 -6.00 22.60 9.29
CA LEU A 317 -6.05 21.48 8.34
C LEU A 317 -7.39 20.75 8.36
N LEU A 318 -7.97 20.54 9.54
CA LEU A 318 -9.26 19.88 9.68
C LEU A 318 -10.38 20.69 8.99
N LYS A 319 -10.40 22.02 9.14
CA LYS A 319 -11.41 22.89 8.49
C LYS A 319 -11.39 22.82 6.96
N THR A 320 -10.21 22.81 6.35
CA THR A 320 -10.09 22.74 4.88
C THR A 320 -10.61 21.46 4.23
N THR A 321 -10.90 20.42 5.02
CA THR A 321 -11.34 19.12 4.49
C THR A 321 -12.86 19.00 4.44
N ASP A 322 -13.56 19.84 5.21
CA ASP A 322 -15.03 19.89 5.22
C ASP A 322 -15.57 20.72 4.03
N ASP A 323 -14.71 21.46 3.31
CA ASP A 323 -15.06 22.24 2.12
C ASP A 323 -14.86 21.48 0.79
N GLU A 324 -14.22 20.30 0.82
CA GLU A 324 -13.88 19.48 -0.37
C GLU A 324 -14.76 18.23 -0.54
N ASN A 325 -15.71 17.99 0.36
CA ASN A 325 -16.72 16.92 0.29
C ASN A 325 -18.13 17.51 0.27
#